data_AF-A0A7Y9DY54-F1
#
_entry.id   AF-A0A7Y9DY54-F1
#
_cell.length_a   1.000
_cell.length_b   1.000
_cell.length_c   1.000
_cell.angle_alpha   90.00
_cell.angle_beta   90.00
_cell.angle_gamma   90.00
#
_symmetry.space_group_name_H-M   'P 1'
#
loop_
_entity.id
_entity.type
_entity.pdbx_description
1 polymer ?
#
loop_
_entity_poly.entity_id
_entity_poly.type
_entity_poly.pdbx_seq_one_letter_code
_entity_poly.pdbx_strand_id
1 'polypeptide(L)' 'MKRYVLHARLFAGPLCSPVKNELQAAEGDDLAALEELADDYRERGFRVWVYERRSSTFGGVLSLHVLTER' A
#
# COMPACT_ATOMS: atom_id res chain seq x y z
N MET A 1 3.54 17.27 8.71
CA MET A 1 4.05 16.56 7.51
C MET A 1 3.11 15.42 7.19
N LYS A 2 2.63 15.34 5.94
CA LYS A 2 1.86 14.20 5.47
C LYS A 2 2.83 13.06 5.23
N ARG A 3 2.53 11.86 5.71
CA ARG A 3 3.34 10.67 5.46
C ARG A 3 2.45 9.69 4.74
N TYR A 4 2.83 9.29 3.55
CA TYR A 4 2.14 8.33 2.73
C TYR A 4 2.81 6.98 2.91
N VAL A 5 2.00 5.93 2.87
CA VAL A 5 2.45 4.55 3.00
C VAL A 5 1.89 3.76 1.84
N LEU A 6 2.76 2.99 1.22
CA LEU A 6 2.46 2.00 0.21
C LEU A 6 2.62 0.61 0.83
N HIS A 7 1.64 -0.24 0.60
CA HIS A 7 1.74 -1.68 0.81
C HIS A 7 1.42 -2.40 -0.48
N ALA A 8 2.27 -3.33 -0.89
CA ALA A 8 2.02 -4.21 -2.02
C ALA A 8 2.12 -5.66 -1.57
N ARG A 9 1.14 -6.49 -1.93
CA ARG A 9 1.11 -7.91 -1.54
C ARG A 9 0.73 -8.79 -2.72
N LEU A 10 1.49 -9.87 -2.91
CA LEU A 10 1.19 -10.86 -3.93
C LEU A 10 0.20 -11.90 -3.40
N PHE A 11 -0.78 -12.23 -4.23
CA PHE A 11 -1.75 -13.29 -3.95
C PHE A 11 -1.73 -14.28 -5.10
N ALA A 12 -1.68 -15.57 -4.77
CA ALA A 12 -1.65 -16.64 -5.76
C ALA A 12 -2.49 -17.83 -5.31
N GLY A 13 -2.78 -18.72 -6.25
CA GLY A 13 -3.54 -19.95 -6.02
C GLY A 13 -5.06 -19.76 -6.02
N PRO A 14 -5.81 -20.87 -5.88
CA PRO A 14 -7.24 -20.94 -6.19
C PRO A 14 -8.15 -20.14 -5.25
N LEU A 15 -7.63 -19.59 -4.15
CA LEU A 15 -8.37 -18.77 -3.18
C LEU A 15 -7.81 -17.35 -3.04
N CYS A 16 -6.99 -16.89 -4.00
CA CYS A 16 -6.21 -15.66 -3.85
C CYS A 16 -5.51 -15.63 -2.48
N SER A 17 -4.78 -16.70 -2.14
CA SER A 17 -4.09 -16.77 -0.86
C SER A 17 -2.83 -15.90 -0.91
N PRO A 18 -2.48 -15.18 0.16
CA PRO A 18 -1.28 -14.37 0.17
C PRO A 18 -0.05 -15.27 0.04
N VAL A 19 0.84 -14.92 -0.88
CA VAL A 19 2.13 -15.60 -0.99
C VAL A 19 2.97 -15.22 0.23
N LYS A 20 3.56 -16.23 0.90
CA LYS A 20 4.41 -15.97 2.07
C LYS A 20 5.62 -15.14 1.66
N ASN A 21 5.98 -14.17 2.48
CA ASN A 21 7.12 -13.26 2.32
C ASN A 21 7.05 -12.26 1.16
N GLU A 22 5.98 -12.26 0.35
CA GLU A 22 5.78 -11.29 -0.74
C GLU A 22 4.92 -10.10 -0.28
N LEU A 23 5.37 -9.43 0.79
CA LEU A 23 4.83 -8.15 1.25
C LEU A 23 5.91 -7.09 1.10
N GLN A 24 5.65 -6.10 0.26
CA GLN A 24 6.48 -4.92 0.11
C GLN A 24 5.79 -3.73 0.79
N ALA A 25 6.59 -2.91 1.47
CA ALA A 25 6.11 -1.70 2.11
C ALA A 25 7.09 -0.56 1.84
N ALA A 26 6.57 0.60 1.50
CA ALA A 26 7.35 1.83 1.33
C ALA A 26 6.62 2.98 2.03
N GLU A 27 7.35 3.96 2.53
CA GLU A 27 6.79 5.18 3.10
C GLU A 27 7.57 6.41 2.64
N GLY A 28 6.86 7.51 2.46
CA GLY A 28 7.44 8.75 1.98
C GLY A 28 6.48 9.92 2.12
N ASP A 29 7.00 11.13 1.93
CA ASP A 29 6.21 12.36 1.88
C ASP A 29 5.77 12.75 0.45
N ASP A 30 6.34 12.11 -0.56
CA ASP A 30 5.96 12.26 -1.97
C ASP A 30 4.94 11.19 -2.38
N LEU A 31 3.71 11.62 -2.68
CA LEU A 31 2.64 10.75 -3.15
C LEU A 31 2.90 10.25 -4.58
N ALA A 32 3.40 11.11 -5.47
CA ALA A 32 3.58 10.77 -6.87
C ALA A 32 4.64 9.67 -7.04
N ALA A 33 5.73 9.75 -6.28
CA ALA A 33 6.76 8.71 -6.25
C ALA A 33 6.22 7.35 -5.74
N LEU A 34 5.31 7.37 -4.76
CA LEU A 34 4.67 6.15 -4.27
C LEU A 34 3.64 5.60 -5.26
N GLU A 35 2.95 6.45 -6.01
CA GLU A 35 2.02 6.01 -7.06
C GLU A 35 2.77 5.37 -8.24
N GLU A 36 3.93 5.90 -8.63
CA GLU A 36 4.80 5.28 -9.64
C GLU A 36 5.30 3.90 -9.17
N LEU A 37 5.75 3.80 -7.93
CA LEU A 37 6.14 2.53 -7.33
C LEU A 37 4.97 1.55 -7.22
N ALA A 38 3.76 2.07 -6.96
CA ALA A 38 2.55 1.24 -6.95
C ALA A 38 2.24 0.65 -8.31
N ASP A 39 2.50 1.40 -9.39
CA ASP A 39 2.29 0.92 -10.74
C ASP A 39 3.26 -0.21 -11.11
N ASP A 40 4.56 -0.07 -10.80
CA ASP A 40 5.55 -1.16 -10.97
C ASP A 40 5.10 -2.45 -10.27
N TYR A 41 4.66 -2.35 -9.01
CA TYR A 41 4.18 -3.50 -8.28
C TYR A 41 2.91 -4.11 -8.90
N ARG A 42 2.01 -3.30 -9.47
CA ARG A 42 0.82 -3.81 -10.18
C ARG A 42 1.19 -4.56 -11.45
N GLU A 43 2.11 -4.03 -12.26
CA GLU A 43 2.60 -4.71 -13.46
C GLU A 43 3.22 -6.07 -13.12
N ARG A 44 3.81 -6.17 -11.93
CA ARG A 44 4.36 -7.42 -11.38
C ARG A 44 3.32 -8.34 -10.74
N GLY A 45 2.03 -7.97 -10.75
CA GLY A 45 0.90 -8.76 -10.27
C GLY A 45 0.57 -8.61 -8.79
N PHE A 46 1.16 -7.63 -8.09
CA PHE A 46 0.83 -7.36 -6.71
C PHE A 46 -0.48 -6.58 -6.61
N ARG A 47 -1.24 -6.82 -5.54
CA ARG A 47 -2.28 -5.88 -5.10
C ARG A 47 -1.63 -4.80 -4.27
N VAL A 48 -1.94 -3.55 -4.56
CA VAL A 48 -1.26 -2.40 -3.96
C VAL A 48 -2.25 -1.46 -3.30
N TRP A 49 -1.91 -0.99 -2.11
CA TRP A 49 -2.65 0.01 -1.34
C TRP A 49 -1.73 1.18 -1.03
N VAL A 50 -2.17 2.39 -1.37
CA VAL A 50 -1.49 3.64 -1.00
C VAL A 50 -2.44 4.44 -0.13
N TYR A 51 -1.96 4.91 1.03
CA TYR A 51 -2.78 5.68 1.98
C TYR A 51 -1.97 6.72 2.76
N GLU A 52 -2.64 7.77 3.21
CA GLU A 52 -2.04 8.80 4.08
C GLU A 52 -2.04 8.31 5.54
N ARG A 53 -0.87 8.13 6.13
CA ARG A 53 -0.68 7.92 7.56
C ARG A 53 -0.76 9.25 8.29
N ARG A 54 -1.92 9.53 8.89
CA ARG A 54 -2.07 10.64 9.83
C ARG A 54 -1.47 10.25 11.18
N SER A 55 -0.50 11.01 11.66
CA SER A 55 -0.01 10.88 13.04
C SER A 55 -1.11 11.37 13.98
N SER A 56 -1.88 10.44 14.53
CA SER A 56 -2.80 10.77 15.60
C SER A 56 -2.02 10.86 16.91
N THR A 57 -1.78 12.06 17.40
CA THR A 57 -1.23 12.26 18.76
C THR A 57 -2.20 11.78 19.86
N PHE A 58 -3.43 11.39 19.51
CA PHE A 58 -4.41 10.83 20.44
C PHE A 58 -5.12 9.64 19.79
N GLY A 59 -4.80 8.42 20.25
CA GLY A 59 -5.60 7.19 20.09
C GLY A 59 -6.25 6.93 18.72
N GLY A 60 -5.57 7.24 17.62
CA GLY A 60 -6.25 7.46 16.35
C GLY A 60 -6.44 6.22 15.50
N VAL A 61 -7.69 6.11 15.07
CA VAL A 61 -8.18 5.30 13.97
C VAL A 61 -7.30 5.52 12.74
N LEU A 62 -6.70 4.44 12.24
CA LEU A 62 -6.04 4.42 10.92
C LEU A 62 -7.12 4.62 9.86
N SER A 63 -7.28 5.85 9.36
CA SER A 63 -8.13 6.10 8.19
C SER A 63 -7.44 5.55 6.95
N LEU A 64 -7.72 4.29 6.63
CA LEU A 64 -7.31 3.66 5.38
C LEU A 64 -8.18 4.22 4.25
N HIS A 65 -7.73 5.30 3.62
CA HIS A 65 -8.27 5.70 2.33
C HIS A 65 -7.58 4.87 1.26
N VAL A 66 -8.21 3.74 0.90
CA VAL A 66 -7.80 2.93 -0.24
C VAL A 66 -8.05 3.76 -1.49
N LEU A 67 -6.99 4.36 -2.03
CA LEU A 67 -7.10 5.24 -3.20
C LEU A 67 -7.42 4.45 -4.49
N THR A 68 -7.20 3.13 -4.51
CA THR A 68 -7.52 2.28 -5.66
C THR A 68 -7.48 0.79 -5.30
N GLU A 69 -8.59 0.10 -5.54
CA GLU A 69 -8.69 -1.36 -5.68
C GLU A 69 -9.30 -1.60 -7.07
N ARG A 70 -8.49 -2.02 -8.03
CA ARG A 70 -8.95 -2.48 -9.35
C ARG A 70 -8.16 -3.68 -9.81
#